data_AF-A0A178HLP4-F1
#
_entry.id   AF-A0A178HLP4-F1
#
_cell.length_a   1.000
_cell.length_b   1.000
_cell.length_c   1.000
_cell.angle_alpha   90.00
_cell.angle_beta   90.00
_cell.angle_gamma   90.00
#
_symmetry.space_group_name_H-M   'P 1'
#
loop_
_entity.id
_entity.type
_entity.pdbx_description
1 polymer ?
#
loop_
_entity_poly.entity_id
_entity_poly.type
_entity_poly.pdbx_seq_one_letter_code
_entity_poly.pdbx_strand_id
1 'polypeptide(L)' 'MKKVSIGAQIMEVEYELAMRRSVYQRQVSTGKMKRAEATLHTEQMEAVLATLKFVRDNEDDFRAFMAAKREVAA' A
#
# COMPACT_ATOMS: atom_id res chain seq x y z
N MET A 1 8.28 -15.54 9.17
CA MET A 1 7.88 -14.65 8.06
C MET A 1 9.11 -13.93 7.54
N LYS A 2 9.39 -13.95 6.24
CA LYS A 2 10.56 -13.29 5.64
C LYS A 2 10.27 -11.79 5.47
N LYS A 3 11.26 -10.92 5.74
CA LYS A 3 11.13 -9.48 5.47
C LYS A 3 11.10 -9.25 3.96
N VAL A 4 10.09 -8.53 3.48
CA VAL A 4 9.97 -8.09 2.09
C VAL A 4 10.40 -6.62 2.03
N SER A 5 11.23 -6.24 1.07
CA SER A 5 11.67 -4.84 0.93
C SER A 5 10.47 -3.93 0.66
N ILE A 6 10.53 -2.69 1.09
CA ILE A 6 9.44 -1.73 0.86
C ILE A 6 9.18 -1.51 -0.64
N GLY A 7 10.24 -1.51 -1.46
CA GLY A 7 10.12 -1.47 -2.92
C GLY A 7 9.35 -2.66 -3.49
N ALA A 8 9.59 -3.87 -3.00
CA ALA A 8 8.83 -5.05 -3.43
C ALA A 8 7.36 -5.00 -2.97
N GLN A 9 7.09 -4.48 -1.76
CA GLN A 9 5.72 -4.25 -1.30
C GLN A 9 4.98 -3.23 -2.18
N ILE A 10 5.63 -2.13 -2.56
CA ILE A 10 5.08 -1.11 -3.47
C ILE A 10 4.75 -1.73 -4.82
N MET A 11 5.69 -2.46 -5.43
CA MET A 11 5.47 -3.12 -6.72
C MET A 11 4.28 -4.08 -6.70
N GLU A 12 4.14 -4.87 -5.64
CA GLU A 12 3.02 -5.80 -5.50
C GLU A 12 1.67 -5.07 -5.37
N VAL A 13 1.63 -3.99 -4.59
CA VAL A 13 0.40 -3.18 -4.44
C VAL A 13 0.02 -2.47 -5.74
N GLU A 14 1.00 -1.97 -6.50
CA GLU A 14 0.76 -1.37 -7.82
C GLU A 14 0.22 -2.41 -8.82
N TYR A 15 0.78 -3.61 -8.80
CA TYR A 15 0.32 -4.74 -9.61
C TYR A 15 -1.12 -5.13 -9.26
N GLU A 16 -1.43 -5.27 -7.98
CA GLU A 16 -2.77 -5.61 -7.50
C GLU A 16 -3.79 -4.52 -7.88
N LEU A 17 -3.45 -3.24 -7.76
CA LEU A 17 -4.31 -2.13 -8.21
C LEU A 17 -4.59 -2.20 -9.72
N ALA A 18 -3.59 -2.55 -10.54
CA ALA A 18 -3.78 -2.75 -11.98
C ALA A 18 -4.72 -3.94 -12.26
N MET A 19 -4.56 -5.05 -11.57
CA MET A 19 -5.44 -6.22 -11.69
C MET A 19 -6.87 -5.90 -11.28
N ARG A 20 -7.06 -5.30 -10.11
CA ARG A 20 -8.37 -4.95 -9.54
C ARG A 20 -9.22 -4.12 -10.48
N ARG A 21 -8.62 -3.18 -11.22
CA ARG A 21 -9.37 -2.37 -12.21
C ARG A 21 -10.17 -3.25 -13.17
N SER A 22 -9.54 -4.28 -13.74
CA SER A 22 -10.23 -5.20 -14.66
C SER A 22 -11.19 -6.16 -13.95
N VAL A 23 -10.77 -6.72 -12.80
CA VAL A 23 -11.56 -7.70 -12.05
C VAL A 23 -12.83 -7.08 -11.48
N TYR A 24 -12.73 -5.93 -10.82
CA TYR A 24 -13.86 -5.24 -10.23
C TYR A 24 -14.80 -4.72 -11.30
N GLN A 25 -14.30 -4.18 -12.42
CA GLN A 25 -15.16 -3.80 -13.53
C GLN A 25 -16.02 -4.97 -14.01
N ARG A 26 -15.43 -6.17 -14.16
CA ARG A 26 -16.15 -7.40 -14.53
C ARG A 26 -17.14 -7.86 -13.44
N GLN A 27 -16.77 -7.77 -12.17
CA GLN A 27 -17.67 -8.15 -11.07
C GLN A 27 -18.86 -7.20 -10.96
N VAL A 28 -18.64 -5.89 -11.18
CA VAL A 28 -19.70 -4.90 -11.23
C VAL A 28 -20.62 -5.14 -12.44
N SER A 29 -20.08 -5.40 -13.63
CA SER A 29 -20.91 -5.65 -14.82
C SER A 29 -21.75 -6.93 -14.72
N THR A 30 -21.26 -7.93 -13.99
CA THR A 30 -21.98 -9.19 -13.74
C THR A 30 -22.86 -9.15 -12.49
N GLY A 31 -23.00 -8.00 -11.82
CA GLY A 31 -23.84 -7.83 -10.63
C GLY A 31 -23.30 -8.53 -9.38
N LYS A 32 -22.07 -9.06 -9.41
CA LYS A 32 -21.42 -9.77 -8.29
C LYS A 32 -20.79 -8.83 -7.26
N MET A 33 -20.65 -7.54 -7.60
CA MET A 33 -20.11 -6.50 -6.73
C MET A 33 -20.83 -5.18 -7.00
N LYS A 34 -21.05 -4.37 -5.96
CA LYS A 34 -21.61 -3.02 -6.15
C LYS A 34 -20.51 -2.06 -6.62
N ARG A 35 -20.85 -1.10 -7.48
CA ARG A 35 -19.90 -0.06 -7.92
C ARG A 35 -19.26 0.68 -6.74
N ALA A 36 -20.07 1.06 -5.74
CA ALA A 36 -19.58 1.77 -4.56
C ALA A 36 -18.56 0.93 -3.76
N GLU A 37 -18.74 -0.39 -3.70
CA GLU A 37 -17.82 -1.30 -3.04
C GLU A 37 -16.49 -1.40 -3.81
N ALA A 38 -16.55 -1.55 -5.14
CA ALA A 38 -15.36 -1.53 -5.99
C ALA A 38 -14.55 -0.25 -5.81
N THR A 39 -15.23 0.92 -5.82
CA THR A 39 -14.60 2.22 -5.60
C THR A 39 -13.93 2.29 -4.22
N LEU A 40 -14.63 1.93 -3.15
CA LEU A 40 -14.08 1.95 -1.79
C LEU A 40 -12.82 1.09 -1.66
N HIS A 41 -12.85 -0.14 -2.18
CA HIS A 41 -11.70 -1.05 -2.12
C HIS A 41 -10.50 -0.53 -2.93
N THR A 42 -10.75 0.13 -4.07
CA THR A 42 -9.69 0.77 -4.85
C THR A 42 -9.09 1.95 -4.10
N GLU A 43 -9.90 2.86 -3.57
CA GLU A 43 -9.45 4.02 -2.79
C GLU A 43 -8.61 3.61 -1.57
N GLN A 44 -9.03 2.57 -0.85
CA GLN A 44 -8.28 2.04 0.28
C GLN A 44 -6.91 1.48 -0.14
N MET A 45 -6.83 0.77 -1.27
CA MET A 45 -5.54 0.27 -1.78
C MET A 45 -4.63 1.39 -2.28
N GLU A 46 -5.19 2.44 -2.87
CA GLU A 46 -4.44 3.63 -3.26
C GLU A 46 -3.88 4.36 -2.03
N ALA A 47 -4.65 4.44 -0.94
CA ALA A 47 -4.17 4.98 0.34
C ALA A 47 -3.03 4.13 0.96
N VAL A 48 -3.12 2.80 0.86
CA VAL A 48 -2.02 1.90 1.26
C VAL A 48 -0.76 2.17 0.42
N LEU A 49 -0.90 2.29 -0.90
CA LEU A 49 0.22 2.60 -1.79
C LEU A 49 0.86 3.94 -1.43
N ALA A 50 0.05 4.98 -1.18
CA ALA A 50 0.52 6.29 -0.78
C ALA A 50 1.31 6.22 0.54
N THR A 51 0.82 5.44 1.51
CA THR A 51 1.50 5.20 2.78
C THR A 51 2.86 4.53 2.58
N LEU A 52 2.94 3.49 1.75
CA LEU A 52 4.19 2.80 1.47
C LEU A 52 5.20 3.71 0.76
N LYS A 53 4.75 4.52 -0.21
CA LYS A 53 5.60 5.51 -0.88
C LYS A 53 6.11 6.56 0.10
N PHE A 54 5.24 7.08 0.97
CA PHE A 54 5.64 8.00 2.03
C PHE A 54 6.73 7.39 2.92
N VAL A 55 6.55 6.16 3.38
CA VAL A 55 7.55 5.49 4.23
C VAL A 55 8.88 5.29 3.50
N ARG A 56 8.85 4.91 2.21
CA ARG A 56 10.06 4.79 1.39
C ARG A 56 10.79 6.13 1.26
N ASP A 57 10.05 7.19 1.00
CA ASP A 57 10.61 8.51 0.73
C ASP A 57 11.18 9.17 2.00
N ASN A 58 10.75 8.73 3.19
CA ASN A 58 11.21 9.22 4.49
C ASN A 58 12.03 8.16 5.25
N GLU A 59 12.52 7.10 4.57
CA GLU A 59 13.15 5.96 5.23
C GLU A 59 14.37 6.38 6.05
N ASP A 60 15.20 7.28 5.51
CA ASP A 60 16.41 7.76 6.17
C ASP A 60 16.09 8.59 7.42
N ASP A 61 15.09 9.48 7.34
CA ASP A 61 14.65 10.29 8.48
C ASP A 61 14.07 9.42 9.60
N PHE A 62 13.28 8.41 9.27
CA PHE A 62 12.77 7.44 10.24
C PHE A 62 13.91 6.66 10.91
N ARG A 63 14.92 6.23 10.13
CA ARG A 63 16.09 5.53 10.67
C ARG A 63 16.90 6.42 11.61
N ALA A 64 17.14 7.67 11.21
CA ALA A 64 17.84 8.66 12.04
C ALA A 64 17.08 8.93 13.34
N PHE A 65 15.77 9.17 13.27
CA PHE A 65 14.93 9.38 14.45
C PHE A 65 14.96 8.18 15.41
N MET A 66 14.87 6.96 14.89
CA MET A 66 14.89 5.76 15.70
C MET A 66 16.26 5.47 16.33
N ALA A 67 17.36 5.84 15.65
CA ALA A 67 18.71 5.77 16.22
C ALA A 67 18.85 6.74 17.40
N ALA A 68 18.51 8.02 17.19
CA ALA A 68 18.56 9.04 18.24
C ALA A 68 17.68 8.67 19.45
N LYS A 69 16.46 8.15 19.21
CA LYS A 69 15.57 7.70 20.28
C LYS A 69 16.16 6.56 21.11
N ARG A 70 16.95 5.67 20.51
CA ARG A 70 17.60 4.57 21.23
C ARG A 70 18.76 5.06 22.09
N GLU A 71 19.52 6.04 21.63
CA GLU A 71 20.63 6.64 22.39
C GLU A 71 20.11 7.37 23.64
N VAL A 72 18.97 8.06 23.55
CA VAL A 72 18.34 8.72 24.71
C VAL A 72 17.79 7.73 25.74
N ALA A 73 17.47 6.50 25.32
CA ALA A 73 16.89 5.47 26.18
C ALA A 73 17.94 4.52 26.79
N ALA A 74 19.21 4.64 26.40
CA ALA A 74 20.34 3.85 26.88
C ALA A 74 21.10 4.59 27.99
#